data_AF-A0AAD5PH44-F1
#
_entry.id   AF-A0AAD5PH44-F1
#
_cell.length_a   1.000
_cell.length_b   1.000
_cell.length_c   1.000
_cell.angle_alpha   90.00
_cell.angle_beta   90.00
_cell.angle_gamma   90.00
#
_symmetry.space_group_name_H-M   'P 1'
#
loop_
_entity.id
_entity.type
_entity.pdbx_description
1 polymer ?
#
loop_
_entity_poly.entity_id
_entity_poly.type
_entity_poly.pdbx_seq_one_letter_code
_entity_poly.pdbx_strand_id
1 'polypeptide(L)'
;MYHLWGFLNTIFNTSEHIVALGKEKSSAANSSETNNKRKISAVDPVENKKMGLETDTVYIGDDDVEFGLFGNRKGKRPNQGIQRWISLPIVMRDMIMKLIGENPSLVNKLHILGYSIIGNKISLLDMDIPKGYVMRIRRSKQVGYPDSKDNFIVRMAPLLQLAIIGKEIAETTYNIFSNDEIPLEEGDNEGLVIPPRIYISPSTSSSETSTSTASSNKRQITGNSDNSVV
;
A
#
# COMPACT_ATOMS: atom_id res chain seq x y z
N MET A 1 20.62 1.61 -10.86
CA MET A 1 19.37 0.81 -10.85
C MET A 1 18.90 0.62 -12.28
N TYR A 2 18.76 1.71 -13.02
CA TYR A 2 18.49 1.74 -14.47
C TYR A 2 19.41 0.85 -15.32
N HIS A 3 20.67 0.60 -14.91
CA HIS A 3 21.56 -0.30 -15.66
C HIS A 3 21.14 -1.79 -15.65
N LEU A 4 20.52 -2.29 -14.57
CA LEU A 4 20.08 -3.70 -14.51
C LEU A 4 18.60 -3.82 -14.83
N TRP A 5 17.78 -2.91 -14.29
CA TRP A 5 16.34 -3.01 -14.31
C TRP A 5 15.67 -2.03 -15.27
N GLY A 6 16.46 -1.31 -16.09
CA GLY A 6 15.95 -0.28 -17.00
C GLY A 6 14.96 -0.82 -18.03
N PHE A 7 15.03 -2.11 -18.35
CA PHE A 7 14.08 -2.73 -19.28
C PHE A 7 12.63 -2.62 -18.79
N LEU A 8 12.38 -2.58 -17.48
CA LEU A 8 11.05 -2.43 -16.89
C LEU A 8 10.42 -1.06 -17.13
N ASN A 9 11.23 -0.07 -17.49
CA ASN A 9 10.72 1.23 -17.93
C ASN A 9 10.56 1.22 -19.44
N THR A 10 11.52 0.65 -20.18
CA THR A 10 11.48 0.66 -21.65
C THR A 10 10.37 -0.20 -22.25
N ILE A 11 9.86 -1.22 -21.54
CA ILE A 11 8.69 -1.99 -22.03
C ILE A 11 7.48 -1.10 -22.29
N PHE A 12 7.32 -0.01 -21.52
CA PHE A 12 6.21 0.93 -21.65
C PHE A 12 6.45 1.98 -22.74
N ASN A 13 7.64 2.06 -23.35
CA ASN A 13 7.87 2.94 -24.51
C ASN A 13 7.01 2.57 -25.73
N THR A 14 6.47 1.35 -25.74
CA THR A 14 5.55 0.86 -26.78
C THR A 14 4.09 0.93 -26.34
N SER A 15 3.81 1.40 -25.12
CA SER A 15 2.46 1.66 -24.66
C SER A 15 2.04 3.05 -25.15
N GLU A 16 0.78 3.19 -25.56
CA GLU A 16 0.24 4.47 -26.03
C GLU A 16 -0.14 5.38 -24.85
N HIS A 17 -0.70 4.78 -23.79
CA HIS A 17 -1.31 5.52 -22.68
C HIS A 17 -0.50 5.48 -21.39
N ILE A 18 0.39 4.50 -21.21
CA ILE A 18 1.12 4.33 -19.94
C ILE A 18 2.58 4.73 -20.11
N VAL A 19 3.02 5.67 -19.29
CA VAL A 19 4.40 6.15 -19.25
C VAL A 19 5.07 5.73 -17.94
N ALA A 20 6.32 5.28 -18.03
CA ALA A 20 7.15 4.99 -16.87
C ALA A 20 7.92 6.24 -16.41
N LEU A 21 7.46 6.89 -15.33
CA LEU A 21 8.15 8.04 -14.75
C LEU A 21 9.22 7.60 -13.75
N GLY A 22 10.47 7.61 -14.21
CA GLY A 22 11.62 7.30 -13.37
C GLY A 22 12.07 8.48 -12.51
N LYS A 23 12.59 8.18 -11.32
CA LYS A 23 13.19 9.12 -10.34
C LYS A 23 12.18 10.00 -9.58
N GLU A 24 10.89 9.66 -9.65
CA GLU A 24 9.90 10.29 -8.78
C GLU A 24 10.15 9.92 -7.33
N LYS A 25 10.02 10.89 -6.42
CA LYS A 25 10.33 10.67 -5.00
C LYS A 25 9.22 9.94 -4.24
N SER A 26 7.99 9.91 -4.74
CA SER A 26 6.87 9.22 -4.10
C SER A 26 5.63 9.27 -4.99
N SER A 27 4.78 8.24 -4.91
CA SER A 27 3.45 8.27 -5.52
C SER A 27 2.56 9.38 -4.96
N ALA A 28 1.78 9.99 -5.85
CA ALA A 28 0.79 11.02 -5.56
C ALA A 28 -0.34 10.48 -4.69
N ALA A 29 -0.85 9.27 -4.99
CA ALA A 29 -1.93 8.64 -4.21
C ALA A 29 -1.53 8.44 -2.74
N ASN A 30 -0.33 7.90 -2.51
CA ASN A 30 0.19 7.70 -1.16
C ASN A 30 0.49 9.03 -0.43
N SER A 31 1.00 10.02 -1.15
CA SER A 31 1.23 11.35 -0.57
C SER A 31 -0.08 12.01 -0.12
N SER A 32 -1.15 11.87 -0.91
CA SER A 32 -2.50 12.32 -0.57
C SER A 32 -3.04 11.61 0.67
N GLU A 33 -2.98 10.27 0.70
CA GLU A 33 -3.48 9.45 1.81
C GLU A 33 -2.73 9.72 3.12
N THR A 34 -1.42 9.96 3.05
CA THR A 34 -0.62 10.33 4.22
C THR A 34 -1.04 11.68 4.81
N ASN A 35 -1.41 12.64 3.96
CA ASN A 35 -1.85 13.97 4.40
C ASN A 35 -3.31 13.98 4.88
N ASN A 36 -4.17 13.10 4.34
CA ASN A 36 -5.55 12.96 4.78
C ASN A 36 -5.66 12.63 6.29
N LYS A 37 -4.73 11.82 6.80
CA LYS A 37 -4.66 11.41 8.22
C LYS A 37 -4.16 12.50 9.18
N ARG A 38 -3.80 13.69 8.71
CA ARG A 38 -3.23 14.79 9.53
C ARG A 38 -4.24 15.85 9.97
N LYS A 39 -5.52 15.72 9.60
CA LYS A 39 -6.56 16.74 9.84
C LYS A 39 -7.09 16.82 11.30
N ILE A 40 -6.22 16.74 12.31
CA ILE A 40 -6.60 17.13 13.68
C ILE A 40 -5.46 17.92 14.31
N SER A 41 -5.57 19.24 14.20
CA SER A 41 -4.99 20.17 15.15
C SER A 41 -6.12 21.13 15.49
N ALA A 42 -6.48 21.17 16.77
CA ALA A 42 -7.57 22.00 17.26
C ALA A 42 -7.22 23.51 17.25
N VAL A 43 -5.98 23.87 16.90
CA VAL A 43 -5.46 25.24 17.08
C VAL A 43 -4.76 25.76 15.80
N ASP A 44 -3.91 24.97 15.15
CA ASP A 44 -3.15 25.41 13.96
C ASP A 44 -3.19 24.41 12.79
N PRO A 45 -3.40 24.82 11.53
CA PRO A 45 -3.33 23.92 10.38
C PRO A 45 -1.93 23.29 10.26
N VAL A 46 -1.84 21.96 10.36
CA VAL A 46 -0.60 21.22 10.17
C VAL A 46 -0.24 21.22 8.68
N GLU A 47 0.95 21.72 8.34
CA GLU A 47 1.43 21.71 6.95
C GLU A 47 1.51 20.28 6.37
N ASN A 48 1.13 20.16 5.10
CA ASN A 48 1.22 18.92 4.35
C ASN A 48 2.66 18.42 4.30
N LYS A 49 2.86 17.12 4.53
CA LYS A 49 4.17 16.51 4.26
C LYS A 49 4.37 16.47 2.75
N LYS A 50 5.48 17.03 2.28
CA LYS A 50 5.86 17.01 0.85
C LYS A 50 6.24 15.62 0.30
N MET A 51 6.15 14.55 1.08
CA MET A 51 6.71 13.26 0.67
C MET A 51 5.97 12.06 1.29
N GLY A 52 5.36 11.26 0.42
CA GLY A 52 4.92 9.90 0.71
C GLY A 52 6.09 8.94 0.85
N LEU A 53 5.81 7.64 0.71
CA LEU A 53 6.86 6.62 0.69
C LEU A 53 7.68 6.71 -0.60
N GLU A 54 9.00 6.62 -0.48
CA GLU A 54 9.93 6.64 -1.61
C GLU A 54 9.76 5.43 -2.54
N THR A 55 9.54 5.73 -3.81
CA THR A 55 9.43 4.78 -4.94
C THR A 55 10.52 5.13 -5.97
N ASP A 56 10.93 4.22 -6.84
CA ASP A 56 11.94 4.53 -7.87
C ASP A 56 11.31 4.92 -9.21
N THR A 57 10.18 4.30 -9.55
CA THR A 57 9.42 4.56 -10.78
C THR A 57 7.94 4.35 -10.49
N VAL A 58 7.11 5.22 -11.05
CA VAL A 58 5.65 5.09 -11.06
C VAL A 58 5.20 4.94 -12.52
N TYR A 59 4.22 4.07 -12.75
CA TYR A 59 3.59 3.91 -14.05
C TYR A 59 2.32 4.73 -14.06
N ILE A 60 2.29 5.74 -14.93
CA ILE A 60 1.24 6.75 -14.97
C ILE A 60 0.54 6.64 -16.32
N GLY A 61 -0.78 6.57 -16.30
CA GLY A 61 -1.60 6.62 -17.49
C GLY A 61 -1.93 8.05 -17.89
N ASP A 62 -2.89 8.21 -18.78
CA ASP A 62 -3.48 9.53 -19.03
C ASP A 62 -4.10 10.12 -17.75
N ASP A 63 -4.21 11.45 -17.71
CA ASP A 63 -4.74 12.22 -16.57
C ASP A 63 -4.00 12.04 -15.23
N ASP A 64 -2.70 11.73 -15.27
CA ASP A 64 -1.84 11.55 -14.10
C ASP A 64 -2.32 10.45 -13.13
N VAL A 65 -3.01 9.44 -13.67
CA VAL A 65 -3.55 8.31 -12.90
C VAL A 65 -2.48 7.21 -12.74
N GLU A 66 -2.28 6.72 -11.51
CA GLU A 66 -1.22 5.76 -11.19
C GLU A 66 -1.70 4.30 -11.30
N PHE A 67 -1.14 3.53 -12.23
CA PHE A 67 -1.52 2.12 -12.49
C PHE A 67 -0.51 1.09 -11.96
N GLY A 68 0.63 1.57 -11.47
CA GLY A 68 1.58 0.71 -10.80
C GLY A 68 2.83 1.41 -10.37
N LEU A 69 3.72 0.65 -9.74
CA LEU A 69 4.99 1.17 -9.29
C LEU A 69 6.10 0.15 -9.26
N PHE A 70 7.30 0.68 -9.09
CA PHE A 70 8.54 -0.05 -9.05
C PHE A 70 9.40 0.55 -7.93
N GLY A 71 9.87 -0.33 -7.02
CA GLY A 71 10.62 0.09 -5.84
C GLY A 71 11.79 -0.82 -5.51
N ASN A 72 12.94 -0.22 -5.24
CA ASN A 72 14.16 -0.86 -4.79
C ASN A 72 14.23 -0.96 -3.28
N ARG A 73 14.66 -2.12 -2.82
CA ARG A 73 15.05 -2.34 -1.42
C ARG A 73 16.56 -2.18 -1.27
N LYS A 74 17.11 -0.98 -1.50
CA LYS A 74 18.50 -0.67 -1.08
C LYS A 74 18.51 -0.33 0.41
N GLY A 75 18.86 -1.31 1.23
CA GLY A 75 19.03 -1.12 2.67
C GLY A 75 20.38 -0.47 2.99
N LYS A 76 20.37 0.71 3.62
CA LYS A 76 21.55 1.26 4.32
C LYS A 76 21.54 0.96 5.82
N ARG A 77 20.44 0.39 6.37
CA ARG A 77 20.28 0.16 7.82
C ARG A 77 19.61 -1.19 8.12
N PRO A 78 20.10 -1.95 9.11
CA PRO A 78 19.63 -3.31 9.42
C PRO A 78 18.19 -3.37 9.97
N ASN A 79 17.71 -2.34 10.68
CA ASN A 79 16.37 -2.35 11.32
C ASN A 79 15.22 -1.89 10.39
N GLN A 80 15.50 -1.54 9.13
CA GLN A 80 14.47 -1.10 8.17
C GLN A 80 13.92 -2.21 7.28
N GLY A 81 14.38 -3.45 7.48
CA GLY A 81 13.99 -4.61 6.66
C GLY A 81 12.48 -4.80 6.62
N ILE A 82 11.83 -4.96 7.77
CA ILE A 82 10.40 -5.31 7.87
C ILE A 82 9.51 -4.18 7.33
N GLN A 83 9.78 -2.92 7.71
CA GLN A 83 8.99 -1.77 7.25
C GLN A 83 9.02 -1.63 5.72
N ARG A 84 10.15 -1.92 5.07
CA ARG A 84 10.30 -1.86 3.61
C ARG A 84 9.62 -3.00 2.85
N TRP A 85 9.20 -4.08 3.52
CA TRP A 85 8.46 -5.17 2.85
C TRP A 85 6.97 -4.85 2.72
N ILE A 86 6.45 -4.10 3.68
CA ILE A 86 5.05 -3.68 3.76
C ILE A 86 4.85 -2.36 3.00
N SER A 87 5.91 -1.59 2.82
CA SER A 87 5.86 -0.27 2.19
C SER A 87 5.31 -0.30 0.76
N LEU A 88 5.76 -1.23 -0.08
CA LEU A 88 5.27 -1.35 -1.46
C LEU A 88 3.77 -1.73 -1.52
N PRO A 89 3.30 -2.78 -0.80
CA PRO A 89 1.87 -3.02 -0.57
C PRO A 89 1.05 -1.81 -0.11
N ILE A 90 1.58 -0.99 0.81
CA ILE A 90 0.86 0.19 1.29
C ILE A 90 0.61 1.18 0.15
N VAL A 91 1.63 1.46 -0.66
CA VAL A 91 1.47 2.36 -1.82
C VAL A 91 0.48 1.79 -2.83
N MET A 92 0.58 0.49 -3.13
CA MET A 92 -0.36 -0.18 -4.06
C MET A 92 -1.81 -0.06 -3.58
N ARG A 93 -2.05 -0.23 -2.27
CA ARG A 93 -3.38 -0.01 -1.67
C ARG A 93 -3.83 1.42 -1.88
N ASP A 94 -2.98 2.39 -1.56
CA ASP A 94 -3.39 3.78 -1.62
C ASP A 94 -3.71 4.20 -3.08
N MET A 95 -2.99 3.64 -4.06
CA MET A 95 -3.31 3.77 -5.50
C MET A 95 -4.65 3.14 -5.86
N ILE A 96 -4.90 1.87 -5.53
CA ILE A 96 -6.16 1.20 -5.92
C ILE A 96 -7.37 1.87 -5.27
N MET A 97 -7.24 2.34 -4.02
CA MET A 97 -8.31 3.05 -3.32
C MET A 97 -8.60 4.42 -3.95
N LYS A 98 -7.60 5.09 -4.53
CA LYS A 98 -7.81 6.31 -5.32
C LYS A 98 -8.65 6.02 -6.55
N LEU A 99 -8.30 4.99 -7.33
CA LEU A 99 -9.06 4.58 -8.52
C LEU A 99 -10.51 4.21 -8.19
N ILE A 100 -10.72 3.47 -7.08
CA ILE A 100 -12.06 3.09 -6.61
C ILE A 100 -12.84 4.31 -6.12
N GLY A 101 -12.17 5.30 -5.53
CA GLY A 101 -12.80 6.54 -5.10
C GLY A 101 -13.33 7.36 -6.29
N GLU A 102 -12.68 7.26 -7.44
CA GLU A 102 -13.12 7.86 -8.70
C GLU A 102 -14.24 7.02 -9.34
N ASN A 103 -14.06 5.69 -9.45
CA ASN A 103 -15.03 4.76 -10.05
C ASN A 103 -15.32 3.55 -9.14
N PRO A 104 -16.33 3.61 -8.24
CA PRO A 104 -16.63 2.53 -7.29
C PRO A 104 -17.13 1.23 -7.92
N SER A 105 -17.76 1.32 -9.09
CA SER A 105 -18.24 0.21 -9.95
C SER A 105 -17.13 -0.80 -10.28
N LEU A 106 -15.89 -0.32 -10.40
CA LEU A 106 -14.75 -1.10 -10.88
C LEU A 106 -14.00 -1.85 -9.79
N VAL A 107 -14.42 -1.77 -8.52
CA VAL A 107 -13.68 -2.32 -7.37
C VAL A 107 -13.17 -3.75 -7.55
N ASN A 108 -13.98 -4.63 -8.17
CA ASN A 108 -13.63 -6.05 -8.36
C ASN A 108 -12.85 -6.34 -9.65
N LYS A 109 -12.64 -5.33 -10.50
CA LYS A 109 -12.02 -5.45 -11.83
C LYS A 109 -10.62 -4.82 -11.88
N LEU A 110 -10.29 -3.94 -10.94
CA LEU A 110 -9.02 -3.22 -10.95
C LEU A 110 -7.88 -4.05 -10.37
N HIS A 111 -6.71 -3.93 -11.00
CA HIS A 111 -5.46 -4.53 -10.56
C HIS A 111 -4.36 -3.47 -10.50
N ILE A 112 -3.59 -3.44 -9.41
CA ILE A 112 -2.41 -2.58 -9.32
C ILE A 112 -1.14 -3.43 -9.41
N LEU A 113 -0.23 -2.97 -10.27
CA LEU A 113 1.07 -3.57 -10.51
C LEU A 113 2.13 -3.05 -9.52
N GLY A 114 2.97 -3.95 -9.02
CA GLY A 114 4.12 -3.58 -8.18
C GLY A 114 5.36 -4.43 -8.46
N TYR A 115 6.47 -3.84 -8.87
CA TYR A 115 7.76 -4.55 -8.94
C TYR A 115 8.57 -4.37 -7.67
N SER A 116 8.89 -5.49 -7.01
CA SER A 116 9.72 -5.52 -5.81
C SER A 116 11.11 -6.05 -6.12
N ILE A 117 12.12 -5.19 -6.03
CA ILE A 117 13.52 -5.57 -6.21
C ILE A 117 14.24 -5.71 -4.88
N ILE A 118 14.89 -6.84 -4.68
CA ILE A 118 15.71 -7.15 -3.51
C ILE A 118 17.08 -7.62 -3.99
N GLY A 119 18.09 -6.76 -3.86
CA GLY A 119 19.42 -7.04 -4.38
C GLY A 119 19.41 -7.21 -5.91
N ASN A 120 19.82 -8.39 -6.39
CA ASN A 120 19.77 -8.76 -7.81
C ASN A 120 18.51 -9.55 -8.18
N LYS A 121 17.51 -9.67 -7.31
CA LYS A 121 16.27 -10.41 -7.58
C LYS A 121 15.09 -9.47 -7.72
N ILE A 122 14.16 -9.82 -8.60
CA ILE A 122 12.87 -9.14 -8.78
C ILE A 122 11.72 -10.10 -8.53
N SER A 123 10.61 -9.57 -8.02
CA SER A 123 9.31 -10.25 -7.96
C SER A 123 8.22 -9.28 -8.38
N LEU A 124 7.24 -9.80 -9.12
CA LEU A 124 6.01 -9.11 -9.50
C LEU A 124 5.01 -9.24 -8.36
N LEU A 125 4.38 -8.14 -7.98
CA LEU A 125 3.23 -8.06 -7.10
C LEU A 125 2.03 -7.61 -7.93
N ASP A 126 0.92 -8.30 -7.75
CA ASP A 126 -0.38 -8.00 -8.36
C ASP A 126 -1.38 -7.87 -7.21
N MET A 127 -1.97 -6.69 -7.07
CA MET A 127 -2.96 -6.40 -6.03
C MET A 127 -4.36 -6.28 -6.63
N ASP A 128 -5.31 -7.02 -6.08
CA ASP A 128 -6.72 -7.01 -6.48
C ASP A 128 -7.69 -7.00 -5.29
N ILE A 129 -8.95 -6.68 -5.56
CA ILE A 129 -10.05 -6.69 -4.57
C ILE A 129 -11.18 -7.60 -5.06
N PRO A 130 -11.04 -8.94 -4.99
CA PRO A 130 -11.98 -9.86 -5.63
C PRO A 130 -13.42 -9.85 -5.08
N LYS A 131 -13.65 -9.27 -3.90
CA LYS A 131 -14.95 -9.27 -3.21
C LYS A 131 -15.41 -7.88 -2.77
N GLY A 132 -14.70 -6.82 -3.14
CA GLY A 132 -15.01 -5.44 -2.75
C GLY A 132 -14.53 -5.03 -1.36
N TYR A 133 -14.28 -5.98 -0.45
CA TYR A 133 -13.88 -5.68 0.93
C TYR A 133 -12.54 -6.30 1.37
N VAL A 134 -11.97 -7.22 0.58
CA VAL A 134 -10.66 -7.83 0.85
C VAL A 134 -9.68 -7.45 -0.23
N MET A 135 -8.58 -6.82 0.15
CA MET A 135 -7.42 -6.66 -0.71
C MET A 135 -6.51 -7.88 -0.61
N ARG A 136 -6.14 -8.42 -1.77
CA ARG A 136 -5.22 -9.55 -1.88
C ARG A 136 -4.01 -9.14 -2.69
N ILE A 137 -2.84 -9.62 -2.28
CA ILE A 137 -1.59 -9.41 -3.01
C ILE A 137 -1.06 -10.78 -3.44
N ARG A 138 -0.98 -10.99 -4.74
CA ARG A 138 -0.32 -12.14 -5.36
C ARG A 138 1.12 -11.77 -5.65
N ARG A 139 2.06 -12.65 -5.30
CA ARG A 139 3.50 -12.43 -5.49
C ARG A 139 4.07 -13.54 -6.36
N SER A 140 4.76 -13.16 -7.43
CA SER A 140 5.48 -14.11 -8.27
C SER A 140 6.71 -14.67 -7.55
N LYS A 141 7.22 -15.80 -8.05
CA LYS A 141 8.54 -16.29 -7.66
C LYS A 141 9.59 -15.23 -7.95
N GLN A 142 10.59 -15.12 -7.07
CA GLN A 142 11.72 -14.24 -7.29
C GLN A 142 12.60 -14.75 -8.43
N VAL A 143 12.92 -13.86 -9.37
CA VAL A 143 13.82 -14.14 -10.49
C VAL A 143 15.06 -13.28 -10.34
N GLY A 144 16.25 -13.90 -10.39
CA GLY A 144 17.52 -13.20 -10.28
C GLY A 144 18.02 -12.71 -11.63
N TYR A 145 18.59 -11.51 -11.66
CA TYR A 145 19.38 -11.00 -12.78
C TYR A 145 20.52 -11.97 -13.10
N PRO A 146 20.91 -12.14 -14.37
CA PRO A 146 22.03 -13.00 -14.71
C PRO A 146 23.35 -12.47 -14.16
N ASP A 147 24.06 -13.32 -13.42
CA ASP A 147 25.36 -13.00 -12.84
C ASP A 147 26.53 -13.41 -13.76
N SER A 148 26.29 -14.27 -14.77
CA SER A 148 27.27 -14.71 -15.76
C SER A 148 26.68 -14.77 -17.17
N LYS A 149 27.55 -14.72 -18.19
CA LYS A 149 27.15 -14.80 -19.61
C LYS A 149 26.45 -16.12 -19.93
N ASP A 150 26.92 -17.22 -19.36
CA ASP A 150 26.38 -18.57 -19.60
C ASP A 150 24.93 -18.71 -19.09
N ASN A 151 24.59 -17.99 -18.02
CA ASN A 151 23.25 -17.98 -17.44
C ASN A 151 22.35 -16.88 -18.02
N PHE A 152 22.85 -16.07 -18.96
CA PHE A 152 22.15 -14.88 -19.44
C PHE A 152 20.81 -15.24 -20.09
N ILE A 153 20.81 -16.16 -21.06
CA ILE A 153 19.61 -16.54 -21.80
C ILE A 153 18.57 -17.15 -20.84
N VAL A 154 19.02 -18.08 -19.99
CA VAL A 154 18.16 -18.81 -19.04
C VAL A 154 17.48 -17.88 -18.04
N ARG A 155 18.17 -16.83 -17.60
CA ARG A 155 17.63 -15.89 -16.60
C ARG A 155 16.94 -14.67 -17.21
N MET A 156 17.33 -14.22 -18.39
CA MET A 156 16.67 -13.07 -19.03
C MET A 156 15.31 -13.43 -19.59
N ALA A 157 15.11 -14.63 -20.14
CA ALA A 157 13.80 -15.04 -20.65
C ALA A 157 12.66 -14.88 -19.61
N PRO A 158 12.75 -15.43 -18.38
CA PRO A 158 11.71 -15.23 -17.37
C PRO A 158 11.64 -13.78 -16.86
N LEU A 159 12.72 -13.00 -16.92
CA LEU A 159 12.70 -11.58 -16.57
C LEU A 159 11.91 -10.74 -17.57
N LEU A 160 12.10 -11.00 -18.86
CA LEU A 160 11.34 -10.35 -19.93
C LEU A 160 9.87 -10.78 -19.89
N GLN A 161 9.59 -12.06 -19.65
CA GLN A 161 8.23 -12.54 -19.46
C GLN A 161 7.55 -11.84 -18.27
N LEU A 162 8.25 -11.70 -17.15
CA LEU A 162 7.76 -10.99 -15.97
C LEU A 162 7.47 -9.51 -16.27
N ALA A 163 8.28 -8.86 -17.11
CA ALA A 163 8.07 -7.50 -17.56
C ALA A 163 6.81 -7.37 -18.42
N ILE A 164 6.64 -8.27 -19.40
CA ILE A 164 5.49 -8.30 -20.31
C ILE A 164 4.20 -8.52 -19.52
N ILE A 165 4.18 -9.48 -18.58
CA ILE A 165 3.01 -9.72 -17.73
C ILE A 165 2.64 -8.46 -16.95
N GLY A 166 3.62 -7.76 -16.36
CA GLY A 166 3.30 -6.54 -15.63
C GLY A 166 2.81 -5.42 -16.56
N LYS A 167 3.38 -5.27 -17.76
CA LYS A 167 2.86 -4.35 -18.77
C LYS A 167 1.39 -4.64 -19.10
N GLU A 168 1.07 -5.90 -19.37
CA GLU A 168 -0.29 -6.36 -19.67
C GLU A 168 -1.27 -6.06 -18.53
N ILE A 169 -0.87 -6.27 -17.28
CA ILE A 169 -1.69 -5.91 -16.11
C ILE A 169 -1.99 -4.41 -16.09
N ALA A 170 -0.96 -3.56 -16.23
CA ALA A 170 -1.13 -2.12 -16.18
C ALA A 170 -2.02 -1.60 -17.33
N GLU A 171 -1.80 -2.08 -18.57
CA GLU A 171 -2.61 -1.71 -19.74
C GLU A 171 -4.04 -2.20 -19.63
N THR A 172 -4.25 -3.42 -19.13
CA THR A 172 -5.60 -3.96 -18.92
C THR A 172 -6.35 -3.14 -17.87
N THR A 173 -5.70 -2.78 -16.76
CA THR A 173 -6.31 -1.92 -15.74
C THR A 173 -6.63 -0.54 -16.29
N TYR A 174 -5.73 0.06 -17.07
CA TYR A 174 -5.99 1.33 -17.76
C TYR A 174 -7.22 1.23 -18.66
N ASN A 175 -7.29 0.20 -19.51
CA ASN A 175 -8.43 0.01 -20.41
C ASN A 175 -9.74 -0.20 -19.65
N ILE A 176 -9.73 -0.93 -18.53
CA ILE A 176 -10.92 -1.11 -17.68
C ILE A 176 -11.35 0.22 -17.05
N PHE A 177 -10.38 1.04 -16.65
CA PHE A 177 -10.64 2.32 -16.00
C PHE A 177 -11.14 3.38 -16.98
N SER A 178 -10.55 3.47 -18.17
CA SER A 178 -10.91 4.46 -19.20
C SER A 178 -12.19 4.12 -19.95
N ASN A 179 -12.55 2.83 -20.08
CA ASN A 179 -13.77 2.39 -20.78
C ASN A 179 -15.00 2.29 -19.87
N ASP A 180 -14.94 2.75 -18.62
CA ASP A 180 -16.14 2.82 -17.77
C ASP A 180 -17.00 3.99 -18.28
N GLU A 181 -17.82 3.72 -19.29
CA GLU A 181 -18.90 4.61 -19.69
C GLU A 181 -19.79 4.83 -18.48
N ILE A 182 -19.82 6.05 -17.95
CA ILE A 182 -20.78 6.46 -16.93
C ILE A 182 -22.16 6.15 -17.49
N PRO A 183 -22.93 5.20 -16.92
CA PRO A 183 -24.30 5.03 -17.34
C PRO A 183 -25.00 6.36 -17.11
N LEU A 184 -25.55 6.96 -18.17
CA LEU A 184 -26.51 8.04 -18.03
C LEU A 184 -27.69 7.43 -17.28
N GLU A 185 -27.76 7.65 -15.96
CA GLU A 185 -28.94 7.27 -15.20
C GLU A 185 -30.10 8.13 -15.70
N GLU A 186 -30.94 7.54 -16.57
CA GLU A 186 -32.31 8.01 -16.73
C GLU A 186 -32.98 7.87 -15.37
N GLY A 187 -33.27 9.02 -14.76
CA GLY A 187 -33.79 9.11 -13.42
C GLY A 187 -35.18 8.50 -13.29
N ASP A 188 -35.24 7.22 -12.98
CA ASP A 188 -36.43 6.60 -12.40
C ASP A 188 -36.29 6.61 -10.88
N ASN A 189 -37.10 7.47 -10.26
CA ASN A 189 -37.31 7.55 -8.81
C ASN A 189 -37.88 6.22 -8.28
N GLU A 190 -37.03 5.23 -8.03
CA GLU A 190 -37.37 4.13 -7.12
C GLU A 190 -36.42 4.15 -5.92
N GLY A 191 -37.05 4.23 -4.73
CA GLY A 191 -36.41 4.64 -3.49
C GLY A 191 -35.14 3.88 -3.13
N LEU A 192 -34.15 4.63 -2.66
CA LEU A 192 -32.97 4.15 -1.96
C LEU A 192 -33.33 3.10 -0.90
N VAL A 193 -33.16 1.82 -1.23
CA VAL A 193 -33.17 0.73 -0.24
C VAL A 193 -31.83 0.76 0.49
N ILE A 194 -31.81 1.50 1.60
CA ILE A 194 -30.68 1.51 2.53
C ILE A 194 -30.60 0.11 3.17
N PRO A 195 -29.47 -0.64 3.06
CA PRO A 195 -29.31 -1.89 3.77
C PRO A 195 -29.33 -1.64 5.29
N PRO A 196 -29.92 -2.54 6.10
CA PRO A 196 -30.07 -2.31 7.53
C PRO A 196 -28.70 -2.20 8.21
N ARG A 197 -28.36 -0.99 8.66
CA ARG A 197 -27.29 -0.79 9.65
C ARG A 197 -27.80 -1.30 10.99
N ILE A 198 -27.18 -2.37 11.49
CA ILE A 198 -27.36 -2.79 12.89
C ILE A 198 -26.65 -1.76 13.75
N TYR A 199 -27.42 -0.86 14.37
CA TYR A 199 -26.94 -0.03 15.46
C TYR A 199 -26.91 -0.89 16.71
N ILE A 200 -25.72 -1.28 17.16
CA ILE A 200 -25.55 -1.70 18.55
C ILE A 200 -25.62 -0.42 19.38
N SER A 201 -26.81 -0.09 19.87
CA SER A 201 -26.99 0.95 20.87
C SER A 201 -26.26 0.52 22.15
N PRO A 202 -25.38 1.37 22.72
CA PRO A 202 -24.82 1.10 24.03
C PRO A 202 -25.97 1.13 25.05
N SER A 203 -26.26 -0.01 25.66
CA SER A 203 -27.18 -0.08 26.78
C SER A 203 -26.63 0.78 27.91
N THR A 204 -27.36 1.85 28.21
CA THR A 204 -27.25 2.67 29.40
C THR A 204 -27.44 1.76 30.62
N SER A 205 -26.36 1.45 31.34
CA SER A 205 -26.46 1.02 32.74
C SER A 205 -25.95 2.17 33.61
N SER A 206 -26.87 3.06 33.96
CA SER A 206 -26.76 3.90 35.13
C SER A 206 -26.87 3.01 36.37
N SER A 207 -25.82 2.96 37.18
CA SER A 207 -25.95 2.64 38.61
C SER A 207 -24.88 3.41 39.36
N GLU A 208 -25.38 4.13 40.35
CA GLU A 208 -24.74 5.24 41.03
C GLU A 208 -23.72 4.79 42.07
N THR A 209 -22.81 5.73 42.32
CA THR A 209 -21.80 5.83 43.36
C THR A 209 -22.31 5.48 44.77
N SER A 210 -21.49 4.78 45.56
CA SER A 210 -21.43 5.03 47.00
C SER A 210 -20.01 4.86 47.53
N THR A 211 -19.50 5.95 48.09
CA THR A 211 -18.28 6.08 48.88
C THR A 211 -18.44 5.47 50.27
N SER A 212 -17.45 4.73 50.77
CA SER A 212 -17.16 4.67 52.20
C SER A 212 -15.68 4.38 52.48
N THR A 213 -15.13 5.18 53.38
CA THR A 213 -13.76 5.29 53.89
C THR A 213 -13.33 4.21 54.89
N ALA A 214 -12.00 4.08 55.04
CA ALA A 214 -11.22 3.51 56.15
C ALA A 214 -11.22 1.96 56.26
N SER A 215 -10.11 1.24 56.51
CA SER A 215 -8.97 1.52 57.39
C SER A 215 -7.84 0.49 57.16
N SER A 216 -6.60 0.95 57.42
CA SER A 216 -5.49 0.26 58.11
C SER A 216 -5.28 -1.25 57.91
N ASN A 217 -4.10 -1.63 57.39
CA ASN A 217 -3.17 -2.43 58.21
C ASN A 217 -1.72 -2.42 57.71
N LYS A 218 -0.86 -1.88 58.58
CA LYS A 218 0.59 -1.85 58.54
C LYS A 218 1.09 -3.09 59.28
N ARG A 219 1.93 -3.92 58.65
CA ARG A 219 2.84 -4.84 59.36
C ARG A 219 4.25 -4.68 58.81
N GLN A 220 5.03 -3.86 59.50
CA GLN A 220 6.48 -4.00 59.60
C GLN A 220 6.77 -5.15 60.56
N ILE A 221 7.68 -6.05 60.18
CA ILE A 221 8.46 -6.83 61.13
C ILE A 221 9.94 -6.48 60.86
N THR A 222 10.63 -6.29 61.98
CA THR A 222 11.90 -5.62 62.25
C THR A 222 13.10 -6.56 62.30
N GLY A 223 14.30 -6.01 62.05
CA GLY A 223 15.61 -6.38 62.64
C GLY A 223 16.31 -7.63 62.09
N ASN A 224 17.64 -7.76 62.05
CA ASN A 224 18.70 -6.93 62.64
C ASN A 224 20.09 -7.32 62.07
N SER A 225 21.01 -6.35 62.08
CA SER A 225 22.49 -6.40 62.31
C SER A 225 23.47 -7.22 61.44
N ASP A 226 24.53 -6.50 61.05
CA ASP A 226 25.86 -6.89 60.57
C ASP A 226 26.58 -7.99 61.37
N ASN A 227 27.41 -8.82 60.71
CA ASN A 227 28.86 -8.86 60.97
C ASN A 227 29.65 -9.80 60.02
N SER A 228 30.94 -9.55 60.02
CA SER A 228 32.07 -9.91 59.15
C SER A 228 32.69 -11.32 59.34
N VAL A 229 33.62 -11.63 58.43
CA VAL A 229 34.69 -12.67 58.49
C VAL A 229 34.17 -14.11 58.27
N VAL A 230 34.58 -14.87 57.24
CA VAL A 230 35.92 -15.35 56.85
C VAL A 230 36.03 -15.46 55.33
#